data_AF-A0A7V2NVE2-F1
#
_entry.id   AF-A0A7V2NVE2-F1
#
_cell.length_a   1.000
_cell.length_b   1.000
_cell.length_c   1.000
_cell.angle_alpha   90.00
_cell.angle_beta   90.00
_cell.angle_gamma   90.00
#
_symmetry.space_group_name_H-M   'P 1'
#
loop_
_entity.id
_entity.type
_entity.pdbx_description
1 polymer ?
#
loop_
_entity_poly.entity_id
_entity_poly.type
_entity_poly.pdbx_seq_one_letter_code
_entity_poly.pdbx_strand_id
1 'polypeptide(L)' 'MFGRLKKYFQEVKGEMRRVAWSEKKVLWTSTFLVIVVSLFSALYLGVVDLLINRLITTIIR' A
#
# COMPACT_ATOMS: atom_id res chain seq x y z
N MET A 1 36.19 -14.29 -8.21
CA MET A 1 34.83 -13.77 -8.51
C MET A 1 34.14 -13.09 -7.31
N PHE A 2 34.30 -13.56 -6.06
CA PHE A 2 33.65 -12.97 -4.86
C PHE A 2 34.01 -11.50 -4.54
N GLY A 3 35.21 -11.03 -4.90
CA GLY A 3 35.63 -9.64 -4.63
C GLY A 3 34.88 -8.57 -5.43
N ARG A 4 34.41 -8.88 -6.64
CA ARG A 4 33.64 -7.92 -7.47
C ARG A 4 32.23 -7.71 -6.93
N LEU A 5 31.57 -8.78 -6.49
CA LEU A 5 30.26 -8.72 -5.84
C LEU A 5 30.30 -7.87 -4.56
N LYS A 6 31.34 -8.03 -3.73
CA LYS A 6 31.50 -7.24 -2.50
C LYS A 6 31.66 -5.74 -2.79
N LYS A 7 32.42 -5.39 -3.85
CA LYS A 7 32.55 -3.99 -4.32
C LYS A 7 31.22 -3.45 -4.83
N TYR A 8 30.50 -4.23 -5.63
CA TYR A 8 29.20 -3.83 -6.19
C TYR A 8 28.17 -3.52 -5.09
N PHE A 9 28.09 -4.36 -4.04
CA PHE A 9 27.22 -4.09 -2.88
C PHE A 9 27.63 -2.84 -2.07
N GLN A 10 28.94 -2.53 -2.00
CA GLN A 10 29.41 -1.30 -1.36
C GLN A 10 29.05 -0.05 -2.17
N GLU A 11 29.16 -0.11 -3.49
CA GLU A 11 28.77 0.95 -4.41
C GLU A 11 27.25 1.20 -4.36
N VAL A 12 26.43 0.14 -4.44
CA VAL A 12 24.97 0.22 -4.30
C VAL A 12 24.55 0.80 -2.95
N LYS A 13 25.21 0.43 -1.86
CA LYS A 13 24.95 1.01 -0.53
C LYS A 13 25.33 2.50 -0.47
N GLY A 14 26.36 2.91 -1.21
CA GLY A 14 26.75 4.31 -1.36
C GLY A 14 25.72 5.14 -2.12
N GLU A 15 25.17 4.60 -3.22
CA GLU A 15 24.12 5.25 -4.00
C GLU A 15 22.78 5.26 -3.28
N MET A 16 22.40 4.19 -2.59
CA MET A 16 21.19 4.14 -1.76
C MET A 16 21.15 5.21 -0.67
N ARG A 17 22.30 5.71 -0.22
CA ARG A 17 22.36 6.83 0.73
C ARG A 17 22.12 8.20 0.08
N ARG A 18 22.33 8.32 -1.24
CA ARG A 18 22.02 9.54 -2.00
C ARG A 18 20.56 9.62 -2.41
N VAL A 19 19.83 8.50 -2.33
CA VAL A 19 18.39 8.48 -2.49
C VAL A 19 17.79 9.31 -1.35
N ALA A 20 17.05 10.36 -1.70
CA ALA A 20 16.33 11.19 -0.75
C ALA A 20 15.17 10.39 -0.16
N TRP A 21 15.46 9.58 0.85
CA TRP A 21 14.44 8.88 1.61
C TRP A 21 13.58 9.91 2.35
N SER A 22 12.28 9.84 2.12
CA SER A 22 11.31 10.69 2.82
C SER A 22 11.43 10.52 4.33
N GLU A 23 11.23 11.61 5.07
CA GLU A 23 11.27 11.57 6.53
C GLU A 23 10.29 10.54 7.10
N LYS A 24 10.70 9.84 8.16
CA LYS A 24 9.89 8.81 8.84
C LYS A 24 8.49 9.33 9.21
N LYS A 25 8.36 10.62 9.52
CA LYS A 25 7.07 11.25 9.83
C LYS A 25 6.10 11.22 8.64
N VAL A 26 6.58 11.50 7.43
CA VAL A 26 5.78 11.47 6.20
C VAL A 26 5.33 10.04 5.90
N LEU A 27 6.18 9.04 6.14
CA LEU A 27 5.86 7.62 5.94
C LEU A 27 4.71 7.15 6.84
N TRP A 28 4.71 7.58 8.11
CA TRP A 28 3.62 7.27 9.04
C TRP A 28 2.32 7.95 8.63
N THR A 29 2.38 9.23 8.25
CA THR A 29 1.21 9.98 7.80
C THR A 29 0.59 9.38 6.53
N SER A 30 1.42 9.01 5.54
CA SER A 30 0.94 8.40 4.30
C SER A 30 0.35 7.02 4.53
N THR A 31 0.98 6.19 5.37
CA THR A 31 0.46 4.86 5.73
C THR A 31 -0.88 4.97 6.45
N PHE A 32 -1.00 5.91 7.41
CA PHE A 32 -2.24 6.15 8.12
C PHE A 32 -3.36 6.59 7.17
N LEU A 33 -3.07 7.48 6.22
CA LEU A 33 -4.02 7.90 5.20
C LEU A 33 -4.51 6.72 4.36
N VAL A 34 -3.60 5.85 3.92
CA VAL A 34 -3.96 4.64 3.14
C VAL A 34 -4.87 3.71 3.94
N ILE A 35 -4.60 3.51 5.24
CA ILE A 35 -5.46 2.69 6.12
C ILE A 35 -6.87 3.29 6.18
N VAL A 36 -6.97 4.60 6.39
CA VAL A 36 -8.26 5.30 6.48
C VAL A 36 -9.04 5.16 5.17
N VAL A 37 -8.43 5.49 4.03
CA VAL A 37 -9.09 5.40 2.71
C VAL A 37 -9.49 3.96 2.38
N SER A 38 -8.64 2.98 2.69
CA SER A 38 -8.94 1.56 2.50
C SER A 38 -10.15 1.12 3.34
N LEU A 39 -10.22 1.55 4.60
CA LEU A 39 -11.34 1.25 5.49
C LEU A 39 -12.65 1.85 4.98
N PHE A 40 -12.63 3.11 4.54
CA PHE A 40 -13.78 3.75 3.90
C PHE A 40 -14.21 3.02 2.62
N SER A 41 -13.25 2.59 1.81
CA SER A 41 -13.52 1.86 0.56
C SER A 41 -14.16 0.50 0.85
N ALA A 42 -13.66 -0.23 1.85
CA ALA A 42 -14.21 -1.52 2.27
C ALA A 42 -15.64 -1.38 2.81
N LEU A 43 -15.91 -0.34 3.61
CA LEU A 43 -17.26 -0.05 4.09
C LEU A 43 -18.21 0.29 2.95
N TYR A 44 -17.79 1.16 2.03
CA TYR A 44 -18.61 1.53 0.88
C TYR A 44 -18.97 0.33 0.02
N LEU A 45 -17.95 -0.45 -0.40
CA LEU A 45 -18.17 -1.65 -1.21
C LEU A 45 -19.05 -2.66 -0.47
N GLY A 46 -18.75 -2.95 0.80
CA GLY A 46 -19.56 -3.87 1.59
C GLY A 46 -21.02 -3.46 1.72
N VAL A 47 -21.32 -2.17 1.88
CA VAL A 47 -22.71 -1.67 1.90
C VAL A 47 -23.37 -1.83 0.54
N VAL A 48 -22.66 -1.48 -0.54
CA VAL A 48 -23.17 -1.63 -1.91
C VAL A 48 -23.46 -3.09 -2.25
N ASP A 49 -22.55 -4.01 -1.91
CA ASP A 49 -22.72 -5.45 -2.12
C ASP A 49 -23.94 -5.98 -1.37
N LEU A 50 -24.13 -5.57 -0.11
CA LEU A 50 -25.30 -5.95 0.69
C LEU A 50 -26.62 -5.42 0.11
N LEU A 51 -26.63 -4.17 -0.38
CA LEU A 51 -27.80 -3.57 -1.01
C LEU A 51 -28.17 -4.29 -2.31
N ILE A 52 -27.19 -4.54 -3.17
CA ILE A 52 -27.39 -5.26 -4.44
C ILE A 52 -27.91 -6.67 -4.15
N ASN A 53 -27.30 -7.39 -3.20
CA ASN A 53 -27.71 -8.76 -2.89
C ASN A 53 -29.17 -8.82 -2.36
N ARG A 54 -29.59 -7.82 -1.58
CA ARG A 54 -31.00 -7.70 -1.13
C ARG A 54 -31.96 -7.37 -2.28
N LEU A 55 -31.57 -6.50 -3.20
CA LEU A 55 -32.40 -6.17 -4.37
C LEU A 55 -32.57 -7.37 -5.30
N ILE A 56 -31.48 -8.08 -5.60
CA ILE A 56 -31.49 -9.27 -6.45
C ILE A 56 -32.35 -10.39 -5.84
N THR A 57 -32.20 -10.66 -4.54
CA THR A 57 -33.01 -11.69 -3.85
C THR A 57 -34.49 -11.33 -3.78
N THR A 58 -34.85 -10.05 -3.80
CA THR A 58 -36.25 -9.60 -3.86
C THR A 58 -36.84 -9.71 -5.26
N ILE A 59 -36.03 -9.58 -6.31
CA ILE A 59 -36.47 -9.64 -7.72
C ILE A 59 -36.54 -11.08 -8.24
N ILE A 60 -35.63 -11.97 -7.80
CA ILE A 60 -35.57 -13.37 -8.25
C ILE A 60 -36.60 -14.26 -7.53
N ARG A 61 -37.11 -13.82 -6.37
CA ARG A 61 -38.16 -14.52 -5.62
C ARG A 61 -39.54 -14.09 -6.08
#